data_AF-A0A951T807-F1
#
_entry.id   AF-A0A951T807-F1
#
_cell.length_a   1.000
_cell.length_b   1.000
_cell.length_c   1.000
_cell.angle_alpha   90.00
_cell.angle_beta   90.00
_cell.angle_gamma   90.00
#
_symmetry.space_group_name_H-M   'P 1'
#
loop_
_entity.id
_entity.type
_entity.pdbx_description
1 polymer ?
#
loop_
_entity_poly.entity_id
_entity_poly.type
_entity_poly.pdbx_seq_one_letter_code
_entity_poly.pdbx_strand_id
1 'polypeptide(L)'
;MTLRLDYPLHGYAHTFLGAALVGMLWGYAVWACRGILKERLCGRLKIPFQPSRRKMILSGMFGAWFHVLLDAPLYPEMNPLFPFPGNALYGLVEVGTMYLFCAFCFIPALGLYWRQRRKAVSQN
;
A
#
# COMPACT_ATOMS: atom_id res chain seq x y z
N MET A 1 21.89 -0.16 -3.36
CA MET A 1 22.11 -0.50 -1.94
C MET A 1 23.05 0.51 -1.30
N THR A 2 22.50 1.52 -0.62
CA THR A 2 23.24 2.64 -0.01
C THR A 2 24.00 2.28 1.27
N LEU A 3 23.69 1.14 1.89
CA LEU A 3 24.27 0.71 3.17
C LEU A 3 25.16 -0.54 3.09
N ARG A 4 25.31 -1.16 1.91
CA ARG A 4 26.09 -2.41 1.68
C ARG A 4 25.83 -3.52 2.72
N LEU A 5 24.59 -3.62 3.20
CA LEU A 5 24.16 -4.71 4.08
C LEU A 5 23.94 -5.99 3.25
N ASP A 6 24.38 -7.12 3.78
CA ASP A 6 24.07 -8.45 3.24
C ASP A 6 22.64 -8.84 3.64
N TYR A 7 21.67 -8.23 2.99
CA TYR A 7 20.24 -8.39 3.29
C TYR A 7 19.43 -8.55 2.01
N PRO A 8 18.49 -9.52 1.95
CA PRO A 8 17.69 -9.75 0.76
C PRO A 8 16.81 -8.55 0.43
N LEU A 9 16.43 -8.45 -0.85
CA LEU A 9 15.55 -7.38 -1.33
C LEU A 9 14.21 -7.36 -0.57
N HIS A 10 13.62 -8.54 -0.35
CA HIS A 10 12.34 -8.73 0.35
C HIS A 10 12.51 -9.56 1.65
N GLY A 11 13.29 -9.04 2.59
CA GLY A 11 13.46 -9.69 3.91
C GLY A 11 12.25 -9.53 4.85
N TYR A 12 12.49 -9.41 6.16
CA TYR A 12 11.45 -9.42 7.20
C TYR A 12 10.33 -8.37 7.04
N ALA A 13 10.61 -7.22 6.42
CA ALA A 13 9.60 -6.19 6.14
C ALA A 13 8.51 -6.69 5.16
N HIS A 14 8.80 -7.70 4.36
CA HIS A 14 7.90 -8.32 3.39
C HIS A 14 7.30 -9.65 3.88
N THR A 15 7.29 -9.86 5.19
CA THR A 15 6.44 -10.87 5.85
C THR A 15 5.09 -10.24 6.19
N PHE A 16 3.98 -10.99 6.26
CA PHE A 16 2.69 -10.39 6.65
C PHE A 16 2.74 -9.75 8.05
N LEU A 17 3.47 -10.37 8.98
CA LEU A 17 3.66 -9.80 10.33
C LEU A 17 4.50 -8.52 10.30
N GLY A 18 5.66 -8.55 9.62
CA GLY A 18 6.53 -7.39 9.48
C GLY A 18 5.86 -6.24 8.73
N ALA A 19 5.19 -6.55 7.62
CA ALA A 19 4.39 -5.59 6.86
C ALA A 19 3.26 -4.99 7.70
N ALA A 20 2.60 -5.78 8.57
CA ALA A 20 1.61 -5.24 9.48
C ALA A 20 2.22 -4.20 10.44
N LEU A 21 3.35 -4.53 11.07
CA LEU A 21 4.04 -3.62 11.99
C LEU A 21 4.49 -2.34 11.29
N VAL A 22 5.18 -2.47 10.16
CA VAL A 22 5.64 -1.32 9.35
C VAL A 22 4.47 -0.49 8.85
N GLY A 23 3.41 -1.13 8.34
CA GLY A 23 2.20 -0.47 7.86
C GLY A 23 1.43 0.26 8.96
N MET A 24 1.35 -0.31 10.17
CA MET A 24 0.75 0.35 11.33
C MET A 24 1.57 1.56 11.78
N LEU A 25 2.90 1.43 11.86
CA LEU A 25 3.80 2.53 12.21
C LEU A 25 3.69 3.67 11.19
N TRP A 26 3.69 3.33 9.90
CA TRP A 26 3.52 4.30 8.83
C TRP A 26 2.15 4.97 8.87
N GLY A 27 1.07 4.20 9.02
CA GLY A 27 -0.29 4.74 9.16
C GLY A 27 -0.43 5.68 10.36
N TYR A 28 0.23 5.37 11.48
CA TYR A 28 0.30 6.26 12.63
C TYR A 28 1.10 7.54 12.33
N ALA A 29 2.28 7.43 11.69
CA ALA A 29 3.10 8.57 11.31
C ALA A 29 2.35 9.54 10.37
N VAL A 30 1.67 9.01 9.35
CA VAL A 30 0.84 9.81 8.45
C VAL A 30 -0.35 10.43 9.20
N TRP A 31 -0.93 9.73 10.19
CA TRP A 31 -1.97 10.30 11.05
C TRP A 31 -1.45 11.46 11.91
N ALA A 32 -0.23 11.36 12.44
CA ALA A 32 0.41 12.46 13.16
C ALA A 32 0.56 13.68 12.24
N CYS A 33 0.94 13.47 10.99
CA CYS A 33 1.12 14.51 9.96
C CYS A 33 -0.16 14.84 9.16
N ARG A 34 -1.35 14.40 9.60
CA ARG A 34 -2.61 14.48 8.83
C ARG A 34 -3.02 15.90 8.44
N GLY A 35 -2.65 16.91 9.22
CA GLY A 35 -2.96 18.32 8.93
C GLY A 35 -2.30 18.78 7.62
N ILE A 36 -1.01 18.47 7.47
CA ILE A 36 -0.23 18.77 6.25
C ILE A 36 -0.86 18.06 5.05
N LEU A 37 -1.20 16.78 5.20
CA LEU A 37 -1.81 16.00 4.13
C LEU A 37 -3.17 16.57 3.70
N LYS A 38 -3.99 16.98 4.68
CA LYS A 38 -5.29 17.59 4.43
C LYS A 38 -5.17 18.89 3.63
N GLU A 39 -4.28 19.78 4.03
CA GLU A 39 -4.13 21.11 3.42
C GLU A 39 -3.39 21.07 2.08
N ARG A 40 -2.24 20.40 2.04
CA ARG A 40 -1.33 20.46 0.89
C ARG A 40 -1.75 19.55 -0.25
N LEU A 41 -2.40 18.42 0.05
CA LEU A 41 -2.76 17.42 -0.95
C LEU A 41 -4.27 17.31 -1.14
N CYS A 42 -4.99 16.89 -0.10
CA CYS A 42 -6.41 16.55 -0.23
C CYS A 42 -7.28 17.77 -0.56
N GLY A 43 -7.00 18.93 0.06
CA GLY A 43 -7.69 20.18 -0.24
C GLY A 43 -7.49 20.63 -1.70
N ARG A 44 -6.24 20.57 -2.19
CA ARG A 44 -5.92 20.94 -3.58
C ARG A 44 -6.55 20.00 -4.60
N LEU A 45 -6.57 18.70 -4.31
CA LEU A 45 -7.15 17.68 -5.18
C LEU A 45 -8.68 17.53 -4.99
N LYS A 46 -9.28 18.28 -4.06
CA LYS A 46 -10.70 18.17 -3.68
C LYS A 46 -11.11 16.74 -3.31
N ILE A 47 -10.21 16.02 -2.62
CA ILE A 47 -10.45 14.66 -2.14
C ILE A 47 -11.06 14.76 -0.75
N PRO A 48 -12.23 14.12 -0.48
CA PRO A 48 -12.81 14.08 0.86
C PRO A 48 -11.86 13.34 1.80
N PHE A 49 -11.23 14.08 2.70
CA PHE A 49 -10.26 13.52 3.63
C PHE A 49 -10.78 13.66 5.06
N GLN A 50 -11.33 12.56 5.57
CA GLN A 50 -11.83 12.44 6.95
C GLN A 50 -10.93 11.46 7.73
N PRO A 51 -9.72 11.90 8.11
CA PRO A 51 -8.76 11.03 8.78
C PRO A 51 -9.26 10.68 10.19
N SER A 52 -9.17 9.39 10.54
CA SER A 52 -9.19 8.95 11.92
C SER A 52 -7.98 8.07 12.17
N ARG A 53 -7.48 8.05 13.42
CA ARG A 53 -6.30 7.25 13.77
C ARG A 53 -6.46 5.79 13.34
N ARG A 54 -7.62 5.20 13.67
CA ARG A 54 -7.96 3.82 13.31
C ARG A 54 -7.99 3.61 11.80
N LYS A 55 -8.65 4.50 11.03
CA LYS A 55 -8.71 4.38 9.57
C LYS A 55 -7.30 4.39 8.96
N MET A 56 -6.45 5.32 9.39
CA MET A 56 -5.11 5.48 8.81
C MET A 56 -4.17 4.34 9.14
N ILE A 57 -4.19 3.84 10.39
CA ILE A 57 -3.41 2.66 10.80
C ILE A 57 -3.86 1.42 10.02
N LEU A 58 -5.17 1.17 9.94
CA LEU A 58 -5.69 0.03 9.19
C LEU A 58 -5.36 0.15 7.70
N SER A 59 -5.54 1.33 7.09
CA SER A 59 -5.17 1.55 5.70
C SER A 59 -3.68 1.32 5.44
N GLY A 60 -2.80 1.73 6.35
CA GLY A 60 -1.36 1.47 6.24
C GLY A 60 -1.04 -0.03 6.33
N MET A 61 -1.64 -0.73 7.30
CA MET A 61 -1.50 -2.18 7.46
C MET A 61 -1.99 -2.95 6.23
N PHE A 62 -3.22 -2.67 5.76
CA PHE A 62 -3.77 -3.31 4.57
C PHE A 62 -2.95 -2.99 3.32
N GLY A 63 -2.50 -1.74 3.16
CA GLY A 63 -1.64 -1.35 2.04
C GLY A 63 -0.33 -2.15 2.01
N ALA A 64 0.31 -2.32 3.16
CA ALA A 64 1.52 -3.13 3.28
C ALA A 64 1.26 -4.62 3.00
N TRP A 65 0.14 -5.17 3.47
CA TRP A 65 -0.27 -6.54 3.14
C TRP A 65 -0.55 -6.74 1.65
N PHE A 66 -1.25 -5.81 1.01
CA PHE A 66 -1.48 -5.87 -0.44
C PHE A 66 -0.17 -5.78 -1.20
N HIS A 67 0.77 -4.95 -0.76
CA HIS A 67 2.09 -4.90 -1.37
C HIS A 67 2.82 -6.25 -1.30
N VAL A 68 2.88 -6.87 -0.11
CA VAL A 68 3.46 -8.22 0.06
C VAL A 68 2.72 -9.25 -0.81
N LEU A 69 1.39 -9.17 -0.88
CA LEU A 69 0.59 -10.10 -1.69
C LEU A 69 0.83 -9.95 -3.19
N LEU A 70 1.10 -8.73 -3.68
CA LEU A 70 1.41 -8.46 -5.08
C LEU A 70 2.85 -8.86 -5.43
N ASP A 71 3.78 -8.74 -4.49
CA ASP A 71 5.18 -9.11 -4.70
C ASP A 71 5.40 -10.63 -4.58
N ALA A 72 4.66 -11.31 -3.70
CA ALA A 72 4.88 -12.73 -3.41
C ALA A 72 4.85 -13.64 -4.66
N PRO A 73 3.96 -13.47 -5.65
CA PRO A 73 4.01 -14.28 -6.87
C PRO A 73 5.28 -14.08 -7.72
N LEU A 74 5.95 -12.94 -7.58
CA LEU A 74 7.03 -12.50 -8.46
C LEU A 74 8.42 -12.88 -7.94
N TYR A 75 8.59 -13.00 -6.63
CA TYR A 75 9.91 -13.11 -5.99
C TYR A 75 10.08 -14.43 -5.20
N PRO A 76 11.01 -15.30 -5.59
CA PRO A 76 11.18 -16.62 -4.96
C PRO A 76 11.80 -16.55 -3.56
N GLU A 77 12.56 -15.50 -3.24
CA GLU A 77 13.24 -15.34 -1.95
C GLU A 77 12.32 -14.86 -0.82
N MET A 78 11.12 -14.39 -1.16
CA MET A 78 10.14 -13.95 -0.18
C MET A 78 9.72 -15.08 0.75
N ASN A 79 9.40 -14.75 2.00
CA ASN A 79 8.84 -15.69 2.98
C ASN A 79 7.63 -15.05 3.66
N PRO A 80 6.47 -14.91 2.97
CA PRO A 80 5.35 -14.11 3.46
C PRO A 80 4.80 -14.57 4.83
N LEU A 81 4.89 -15.88 5.11
CA LEU A 81 4.39 -16.52 6.33
C LEU A 81 5.48 -16.86 7.36
N PHE A 82 6.66 -16.23 7.27
CA PHE A 82 7.73 -16.39 8.25
C PHE A 82 7.18 -16.34 9.71
N PRO A 83 7.54 -17.28 10.60
CA PRO A 83 8.69 -18.19 10.53
C PRO A 83 8.46 -19.47 9.72
N PHE A 84 7.28 -19.68 9.14
CA PHE A 84 7.08 -20.79 8.22
C PHE A 84 7.84 -20.51 6.91
N PRO A 85 8.80 -21.37 6.51
CA PRO A 85 9.62 -21.10 5.35
C PRO A 85 8.84 -21.30 4.06
N GLY A 86 9.27 -20.56 3.03
CA GLY A 86 8.79 -20.69 1.66
C GLY A 86 7.73 -19.66 1.26
N ASN A 87 7.41 -19.72 -0.03
CA ASN A 87 6.46 -18.86 -0.68
C ASN A 87 5.53 -19.68 -1.59
N ALA A 88 4.37 -20.06 -1.06
CA ALA A 88 3.38 -20.84 -1.80
C ALA A 88 2.74 -20.07 -2.97
N LEU A 89 2.94 -18.75 -3.04
CA LEU A 89 2.38 -17.90 -4.09
C LEU A 89 3.32 -17.73 -5.28
N TYR A 90 4.62 -18.04 -5.10
CA TYR A 90 5.62 -17.84 -6.14
C TYR A 90 5.26 -18.58 -7.43
N GLY A 91 5.33 -17.88 -8.56
CA GLY A 91 5.06 -18.44 -9.88
C GLY A 91 3.58 -18.64 -10.21
N LEU A 92 2.64 -18.32 -9.31
CA LEU A 92 1.20 -18.41 -9.61
C LEU A 92 0.72 -17.37 -10.63
N VAL A 93 1.45 -16.26 -10.76
CA VAL A 93 1.11 -15.15 -11.66
C VAL A 93 2.38 -14.73 -12.41
N GLU A 94 2.28 -14.61 -13.73
CA GLU A 94 3.36 -14.08 -14.55
C GLU A 94 3.61 -12.60 -14.24
N VAL A 95 4.88 -12.19 -14.24
CA VAL A 95 5.31 -10.80 -14.00
C VAL A 95 4.54 -9.80 -14.88
N GLY A 96 4.41 -10.07 -16.19
CA GLY A 96 3.67 -9.20 -17.11
C GLY A 96 2.19 -9.07 -16.75
N THR A 97 1.57 -10.16 -16.31
CA THR A 97 0.16 -10.18 -15.90
C THR A 97 -0.05 -9.37 -14.62
N MET A 98 0.86 -9.45 -13.65
CA MET A 98 0.79 -8.66 -12.43
C MET A 98 0.87 -7.15 -12.72
N TYR A 99 1.78 -6.72 -13.60
CA TYR A 99 1.87 -5.32 -14.00
C TYR A 99 0.62 -4.84 -14.74
N LEU A 100 0.06 -5.65 -15.64
CA LEU A 100 -1.19 -5.34 -16.32
C LEU A 100 -2.35 -5.23 -15.33
N PHE A 101 -2.46 -6.16 -14.38
CA PHE A 101 -3.46 -6.12 -13.32
C PHE A 101 -3.39 -4.79 -12.54
N CYS A 102 -2.20 -4.40 -12.09
CA CYS A 102 -1.99 -3.11 -11.40
C CYS A 102 -2.39 -1.91 -12.27
N ALA A 103 -2.04 -1.91 -13.56
CA ALA A 103 -2.43 -0.86 -14.49
C ALA A 103 -3.94 -0.79 -14.68
N PHE A 104 -4.62 -1.94 -14.81
CA PHE A 104 -6.08 -1.99 -14.92
C PHE A 104 -6.78 -1.53 -13.64
N CYS A 105 -6.26 -1.85 -12.46
CA CYS A 105 -6.79 -1.36 -11.17
C CYS A 105 -6.75 0.18 -11.05
N PHE A 106 -5.91 0.87 -11.82
CA PHE A 106 -5.88 2.33 -11.84
C PHE A 106 -7.14 2.95 -12.47
N ILE A 107 -7.77 2.27 -13.44
CA ILE A 107 -8.95 2.75 -14.16
C ILE A 107 -10.16 2.99 -13.22
N PRO A 108 -10.60 2.03 -12.38
CA PRO A 108 -11.69 2.28 -11.44
C PRO A 108 -11.30 3.32 -10.38
N ALA A 109 -10.03 3.37 -9.96
CA ALA A 109 -9.55 4.40 -9.02
C ALA A 109 -9.71 5.81 -9.60
N LEU A 110 -9.37 6.02 -10.88
CA LEU A 110 -9.63 7.26 -11.59
C LEU A 110 -11.12 7.58 -11.64
N GLY A 111 -11.96 6.60 -12.00
CA GLY A 111 -13.42 6.77 -12.05
C GLY A 111 -14.01 7.23 -10.72
N LEU A 112 -13.60 6.61 -9.62
CA LEU A 112 -14.01 6.98 -8.26
C LEU A 112 -13.52 8.39 -7.89
N TYR A 113 -12.28 8.73 -8.21
CA TYR A 113 -11.73 10.06 -7.98
C TYR A 113 -12.53 11.15 -8.72
N TRP A 114 -12.79 10.97 -10.03
CA TRP A 114 -13.56 11.93 -10.82
C TRP A 114 -14.99 12.07 -10.31
N ARG A 115 -15.66 10.96 -9.96
CA ARG A 115 -17.01 10.98 -9.38
C ARG A 115 -17.04 11.79 -8.08
N GLN A 116 -16.04 11.59 -7.23
CA GLN A 116 -15.98 12.26 -5.94
C GLN A 116 -15.63 13.75 -6.08
N ARG A 117 -14.72 14.08 -7.01
CA ARG A 117 -14.36 15.46 -7.32
C ARG A 117 -15.54 16.26 -7.85
N ARG A 118 -16.39 15.66 -8.71
CA ARG A 118 -17.62 16.32 -9.20
C ARG A 118 -18.57 16.67 -8.06
N LYS A 119 -18.80 15.74 -7.12
CA LYS A 119 -19.64 15.99 -5.93
C LYS A 119 -19.09 17.11 -5.05
N ALA A 120 -17.77 17.17 -4.87
CA ALA A 120 -17.13 18.23 -4.09
C ALA A 120 -17.22 19.61 -4.78
N VAL A 121 -17.26 19.65 -6.12
CA VAL A 121 -17.46 20.89 -6.88
C VAL A 121 -18.90 21.37 -6.82
N SER A 122 -19.89 20.47 -6.85
CA SER A 122 -21.32 20.85 -6.83
C SER A 122 -21.85 21.31 -5.46
N GLN A 123 -21.08 21.13 -4.39
CA GLN A 123 -21.45 21.52 -3.02
C GLN A 123 -20.83 22.86 -2.57
N ASN A 124 -20.02 23.49 -3.43
CA ASN A 124 -19.46 24.83 -3.25
C ASN A 124 -20.23 25.82 -4.12
#